data_AF-A0A3P7RBP6-F1
#
_entry.id   AF-A0A3P7RBP6-F1
#
_cell.length_a   1.000
_cell.length_b   1.000
_cell.length_c   1.000
_cell.angle_alpha   90.00
_cell.angle_beta   90.00
_cell.angle_gamma   90.00
#
_symmetry.space_group_name_H-M   'P 1'
#
loop_
_entity.id
_entity.type
_entity.pdbx_description
1 polymer ?
#
loop_
_entity_poly.entity_id
_entity_poly.type
_entity_poly.pdbx_seq_one_letter_code
_entity_poly.pdbx_strand_id
1 'polypeptide(L)'
;MESEERIPSLPANLKLEQFDELLALPSDLSFLPLANIPRNVLRLTALEMLDATRIPKHLISYIGPTITVEIKPKQGFYQNHLSMDIPYCNNCILQLEKCGSDHFEQMYDFCPLDLYSGNFSRMKSSLEALMKVPHRNLRLFTDGNLVGMISSRDSMHKV
;
A
#
# COMPACT_ATOMS: atom_id res chain seq x y z
N MET A 1 -1.43 -34.93 -1.75
CA MET A 1 -1.04 -33.63 -2.34
C MET A 1 -1.98 -32.62 -1.71
N GLU A 2 -1.59 -32.09 -0.54
CA GLU A 2 -2.44 -31.17 0.23
C GLU A 2 -2.55 -29.86 -0.53
N SER A 3 -3.77 -29.49 -0.89
CA SER A 3 -4.09 -28.18 -1.44
C SER A 3 -3.98 -27.16 -0.30
N GLU A 4 -2.98 -26.28 -0.37
CA GLU A 4 -2.90 -25.10 0.49
C GLU A 4 -4.20 -24.28 0.32
N GLU A 5 -5.08 -24.35 1.32
CA GLU A 5 -6.28 -23.51 1.40
C GLU A 5 -5.83 -22.05 1.59
N ARG A 6 -5.69 -21.34 0.47
CA ARG A 6 -5.45 -19.89 0.49
C ARG A 6 -6.72 -19.21 0.99
N ILE A 7 -6.58 -18.39 2.03
CA ILE A 7 -7.62 -17.47 2.48
C ILE A 7 -8.14 -16.72 1.24
N PRO A 8 -9.46 -16.71 0.97
CA PRO A 8 -10.00 -15.96 -0.16
C PRO A 8 -9.58 -14.51 -0.03
N SER A 9 -8.88 -14.00 -1.05
CA SER A 9 -8.44 -12.62 -1.06
C SER A 9 -9.66 -11.72 -1.24
N LEU A 10 -9.96 -10.89 -0.25
CA LEU A 10 -10.87 -9.77 -0.45
C LEU A 10 -10.35 -8.92 -1.64
N PRO A 11 -11.25 -8.27 -2.41
CA PRO A 11 -10.84 -7.29 -3.40
C PRO A 11 -9.87 -6.31 -2.75
N ALA A 12 -8.73 -6.07 -3.39
CA ALA A 12 -7.74 -5.16 -2.84
C ALA A 12 -8.39 -3.78 -2.58
N ASN A 13 -8.30 -3.31 -1.34
CA ASN A 13 -8.86 -2.04 -0.87
C ASN A 13 -10.40 -1.99 -0.73
N LEU A 14 -11.07 -3.12 -0.44
CA LEU A 14 -12.47 -3.10 0.02
C LEU A 14 -12.56 -2.26 1.30
N LYS A 15 -13.22 -1.10 1.21
CA LYS A 15 -13.53 -0.23 2.35
C LYS A 15 -14.90 -0.61 2.87
N LEU A 16 -15.00 -0.88 4.17
CA LEU A 16 -16.26 -1.09 4.87
C LEU A 16 -16.41 0.08 5.86
N GLU A 17 -17.49 0.84 5.73
CA GLU A 17 -17.72 2.04 6.55
C GLU A 17 -18.60 1.75 7.76
N GLN A 18 -19.49 0.77 7.65
CA GLN A 18 -20.41 0.36 8.71
C GLN A 18 -20.19 -1.10 9.10
N PHE A 19 -20.44 -1.43 10.37
CA PHE A 19 -20.37 -2.82 10.85
C PHE A 19 -21.39 -3.73 10.13
N ASP A 20 -22.54 -3.18 9.77
CA ASP A 20 -23.59 -3.91 9.04
C ASP A 20 -23.18 -4.26 7.60
N GLU A 21 -22.28 -3.49 6.97
CA GLU A 21 -21.70 -3.83 5.66
C GLU A 21 -20.82 -5.07 5.75
N LEU A 22 -20.15 -5.25 6.89
CA LEU A 22 -19.43 -6.48 7.22
C LEU A 22 -20.44 -7.64 7.25
N LEU A 23 -21.59 -7.49 7.93
CA LEU A 23 -22.66 -8.51 8.02
C LEU A 23 -23.32 -8.86 6.68
N ALA A 24 -23.28 -7.93 5.71
CA ALA A 24 -23.84 -8.11 4.38
C ALA A 24 -22.89 -8.81 3.38
N LEU A 25 -21.61 -8.97 3.72
CA LEU A 25 -20.69 -9.76 2.91
C LEU A 25 -21.13 -11.23 2.90
N PRO A 26 -21.00 -11.94 1.76
CA PRO A 26 -21.33 -13.36 1.69
C PRO A 26 -20.65 -14.14 2.81
N SER A 27 -21.39 -15.02 3.48
CA SER A 27 -20.90 -15.80 4.63
C SER A 27 -19.67 -16.67 4.30
N ASP A 28 -19.45 -16.90 3.01
CA ASP A 28 -18.34 -17.59 2.37
C ASP A 28 -17.13 -16.69 2.06
N LEU A 29 -17.28 -15.35 2.11
CA LEU A 29 -16.22 -14.39 1.77
C LEU A 29 -15.50 -13.75 2.97
N SER A 30 -16.13 -13.56 4.14
CA SER A 30 -15.42 -13.31 5.42
C SER A 30 -16.37 -12.86 6.54
N PHE A 31 -16.62 -13.75 7.50
CA PHE A 31 -16.18 -13.53 8.88
C PHE A 31 -15.56 -14.85 9.32
N LEU A 32 -14.23 -14.98 9.29
CA LEU A 32 -13.46 -16.16 9.75
C LEU A 32 -14.30 -17.45 9.73
N PRO A 33 -14.45 -18.11 8.56
CA PRO A 33 -15.51 -19.08 8.33
C PRO A 33 -15.49 -20.13 9.44
N LEU A 34 -16.38 -20.03 10.43
CA LEU A 34 -16.35 -20.87 11.63
C LEU A 34 -16.46 -22.36 11.25
N ALA A 35 -17.06 -22.66 10.10
CA ALA A 35 -17.19 -23.99 9.52
C ALA A 35 -15.88 -24.59 8.98
N ASN A 36 -14.89 -23.75 8.62
CA ASN A 36 -13.60 -24.15 8.05
C ASN A 36 -12.40 -23.72 8.91
N ILE A 37 -12.63 -23.36 10.17
CA ILE A 37 -11.52 -23.12 11.10
C ILE A 37 -10.82 -24.46 11.36
N PRO A 38 -9.51 -24.60 11.05
CA PRO A 38 -8.76 -25.81 11.38
C PRO A 38 -8.92 -26.11 12.87
N ARG A 39 -9.13 -27.38 13.25
CA ARG A 39 -9.42 -27.79 14.65
C ARG A 39 -8.37 -27.32 15.68
N ASN A 40 -7.19 -26.90 15.23
CA ASN A 40 -6.09 -26.37 16.04
C ASN A 40 -6.12 -24.84 16.26
N VAL A 41 -7.07 -24.09 15.69
CA VAL A 41 -7.20 -22.65 15.94
C VAL A 41 -8.07 -22.43 17.18
N LEU A 42 -7.45 -21.94 18.24
CA LEU A 42 -8.07 -21.80 19.57
C LEU A 42 -8.66 -20.41 19.85
N ARG A 43 -8.31 -19.40 19.03
CA ARG A 43 -8.74 -18.02 19.25
C ARG A 43 -8.76 -17.21 17.97
N LEU A 44 -9.80 -16.38 17.83
CA LEU A 44 -9.88 -15.32 16.84
C LEU A 44 -9.68 -13.98 17.54
N THR A 45 -8.81 -13.13 17.00
CA THR A 45 -8.53 -11.79 17.53
C THR A 45 -8.48 -10.79 16.40
N ALA A 46 -8.99 -9.59 16.62
CA ALA A 46 -8.84 -8.44 15.73
C ALA A 46 -8.11 -7.31 16.46
N LEU A 47 -7.47 -6.43 15.69
CA LEU A 47 -6.82 -5.22 16.20
C LEU A 47 -7.66 -4.01 15.81
N GLU A 48 -8.18 -3.29 16.79
CA GLU A 48 -8.80 -1.98 16.59
C GLU A 48 -7.71 -0.91 16.50
N MET A 49 -7.74 -0.09 15.45
CA MET A 49 -6.79 0.99 15.22
C MET A 49 -7.54 2.26 14.83
N LEU A 50 -6.95 3.41 15.14
CA LEU A 50 -7.43 4.69 14.61
C LEU A 50 -7.25 4.72 13.10
N ASP A 51 -8.23 5.28 12.41
CA ASP A 51 -8.14 5.55 10.98
C ASP A 51 -7.17 6.72 10.72
N ALA A 52 -5.93 6.39 10.37
CA ALA A 52 -4.88 7.38 10.04
C ALA A 52 -5.19 8.22 8.78
N THR A 53 -6.26 7.88 8.05
CA THR A 53 -6.72 8.65 6.88
C THR A 53 -7.71 9.76 7.26
N ARG A 54 -8.03 9.91 8.55
CA ARG A 54 -8.94 10.92 9.09
C ARG A 54 -8.32 11.61 10.31
N ILE A 55 -8.40 12.93 10.37
CA ILE A 55 -8.11 13.68 11.60
C ILE A 55 -9.43 13.87 12.36
N PRO A 56 -9.52 13.41 13.63
CA PRO A 56 -10.71 13.60 14.43
C PRO A 56 -11.07 15.09 14.60
N LYS A 57 -12.28 15.48 14.19
CA LYS A 57 -12.76 16.87 14.19
C LYS A 57 -13.13 17.42 15.58
N HIS A 58 -12.86 16.69 16.66
CA HIS A 58 -13.09 17.16 18.03
C HIS A 58 -12.06 18.21 18.47
N LEU A 59 -10.97 18.39 17.71
CA LEU A 59 -10.02 19.48 17.88
C LEU A 59 -10.51 20.69 17.08
N ILE A 60 -11.19 21.61 17.77
CA ILE A 60 -11.90 22.80 17.23
C ILE A 60 -11.00 23.72 16.37
N SER A 61 -9.67 23.56 16.44
CA SER A 61 -8.70 24.41 15.74
C SER A 61 -8.55 24.13 14.25
N TYR A 62 -9.08 23.03 13.70
CA TYR A 62 -8.92 22.67 12.29
C TYR A 62 -10.26 22.50 11.58
N ILE A 63 -10.64 23.50 10.79
CA ILE A 63 -11.79 23.47 9.89
C ILE A 63 -11.25 23.21 8.47
N GLY A 64 -11.39 21.98 7.97
CA GLY A 64 -10.96 21.62 6.61
C GLY A 64 -11.01 20.12 6.33
N PRO A 65 -10.78 19.71 5.06
CA PRO A 65 -10.62 18.30 4.70
C PRO A 65 -9.31 17.73 5.27
N THR A 66 -9.30 16.44 5.60
CA THR A 66 -8.06 15.72 5.91
C THR A 66 -7.44 15.21 4.62
N ILE A 67 -6.20 15.58 4.33
CA ILE A 67 -5.40 14.99 3.26
C ILE A 67 -4.35 14.07 3.88
N THR A 68 -4.39 12.78 3.55
CA THR A 68 -3.42 11.80 4.02
C THR A 68 -2.62 11.27 2.85
N VAL A 69 -1.29 11.25 3.02
CA VAL A 69 -0.33 10.67 2.07
C VAL A 69 0.27 9.43 2.71
N GLU A 70 -0.08 8.25 2.19
CA GLU A 70 0.52 6.98 2.60
C GLU A 70 1.72 6.67 1.70
N ILE A 71 2.90 6.51 2.28
CA ILE A 71 4.14 6.16 1.57
C ILE A 71 4.64 4.81 2.08
N LYS A 72 4.97 3.90 1.15
CA LYS A 72 5.72 2.66 1.44
C LYS A 72 7.19 2.85 1.03
N PRO A 73 8.07 3.29 1.95
CA PRO A 73 9.38 3.86 1.62
C PRO A 73 10.45 2.83 1.21
N LYS A 74 10.17 1.53 1.38
CA LYS A 74 11.12 0.41 1.14
C LYS A 74 12.41 0.56 1.97
N GLN A 75 13.46 -0.19 1.61
CA GLN A 75 14.72 -0.24 2.35
C GLN A 75 15.62 0.95 2.02
N GLY A 76 15.94 1.77 3.02
CA GLY A 76 16.77 2.99 2.91
C GLY A 76 18.28 2.81 3.05
N PHE A 77 18.82 1.60 2.88
CA PHE A 77 20.25 1.31 3.01
C PHE A 77 20.68 0.23 2.00
N TYR A 78 21.98 0.13 1.72
CA TYR A 78 22.54 -0.90 0.82
C TYR A 78 22.55 -2.28 1.48
N GLN A 79 22.31 -3.34 0.70
CA GLN A 79 22.59 -4.69 1.17
C GLN A 79 24.09 -4.95 1.03
N ASN A 80 24.73 -5.35 2.11
CA ASN A 80 26.14 -5.72 2.09
C ASN A 80 26.27 -7.20 1.75
N HIS A 81 26.87 -7.50 0.60
CA HIS A 81 27.22 -8.86 0.20
C HIS A 81 28.74 -8.99 0.25
N LEU A 82 29.25 -9.95 1.05
CA LEU A 82 30.70 -10.10 1.33
C LEU A 82 31.56 -10.28 0.08
N SER A 83 30.99 -10.78 -1.03
CA SER A 83 31.68 -11.11 -2.27
C SER A 83 31.22 -10.28 -3.48
N MET A 84 30.33 -9.31 -3.30
CA MET A 84 29.75 -8.53 -4.41
C MET A 84 29.64 -7.06 -4.04
N ASP A 85 30.25 -6.22 -4.86
CA ASP A 85 30.05 -4.78 -4.82
C ASP A 85 28.91 -4.41 -5.77
N ILE A 86 27.74 -4.08 -5.20
CA ILE A 86 26.53 -3.78 -5.96
C ILE A 86 26.22 -2.29 -5.79
N PRO A 87 26.35 -1.46 -6.85
CA PRO A 87 26.19 -0.01 -6.76
C PRO A 87 24.72 0.44 -6.75
N TYR A 88 23.78 -0.48 -6.55
CA TYR A 88 22.34 -0.22 -6.61
C TYR A 88 21.65 -0.66 -5.32
N CYS A 89 20.62 0.08 -4.92
CA CYS A 89 19.79 -0.36 -3.80
C CYS A 89 18.90 -1.55 -4.21
N ASN A 90 18.46 -2.33 -3.22
CA ASN A 90 17.60 -3.49 -3.44
C ASN A 90 16.31 -3.15 -4.22
N ASN A 91 15.71 -1.98 -3.96
CA ASN A 91 14.53 -1.56 -4.73
C ASN A 91 14.84 -1.35 -6.21
N CYS A 92 15.96 -0.71 -6.56
CA CYS A 92 16.34 -0.48 -7.96
C CYS A 92 16.67 -1.78 -8.69
N ILE A 93 17.34 -2.72 -8.01
CA ILE A 93 17.63 -4.06 -8.56
C ILE A 93 16.34 -4.82 -8.85
N LEU A 94 15.40 -4.82 -7.88
CA LEU A 94 14.10 -5.46 -8.07
C LEU A 94 13.29 -4.81 -9.20
N GLN A 95 13.38 -3.49 -9.38
CA GLN A 95 12.72 -2.81 -10.51
C GLN A 95 13.28 -3.28 -11.86
N LEU A 96 14.59 -3.48 -11.97
CA LEU A 96 15.22 -4.02 -13.18
C LEU A 96 14.74 -5.45 -13.48
N GLU A 97 14.66 -6.30 -12.46
CA GLU A 97 14.16 -7.67 -12.61
C GLU A 97 12.69 -7.69 -13.07
N LYS A 98 11.87 -6.82 -12.48
CA LYS A 98 10.44 -6.70 -12.80
C LYS A 98 10.14 -6.07 -14.15
N CYS A 99 11.07 -5.30 -14.72
CA CYS A 99 10.92 -4.68 -16.04
C CYS A 99 10.72 -5.72 -17.16
N GLY A 100 11.17 -6.97 -16.96
CA GLY A 100 10.92 -8.09 -17.87
C GLY A 100 9.62 -8.88 -17.61
N SER A 101 8.79 -8.45 -16.67
CA SER A 101 7.57 -9.14 -16.25
C SER A 101 6.34 -8.23 -16.40
N ASP A 102 5.17 -8.79 -16.70
CA ASP A 102 3.88 -8.04 -16.83
C ASP A 102 3.39 -7.38 -15.51
N HIS A 103 4.23 -7.33 -14.46
CA HIS A 103 3.84 -6.78 -13.16
C HIS A 103 3.75 -5.25 -13.13
N PHE A 104 4.44 -4.54 -14.02
CA PHE A 104 4.43 -3.07 -14.06
C PHE A 104 4.49 -2.55 -15.51
N GLU A 105 3.61 -1.60 -15.85
CA GLU A 105 3.59 -0.97 -17.18
C GLU A 105 4.83 -0.12 -17.47
N GLN A 106 5.45 0.45 -16.43
CA GLN A 106 6.64 1.29 -16.56
C GLN A 106 7.52 1.22 -15.31
N MET A 107 8.83 1.44 -15.49
CA MET A 107 9.75 1.66 -14.38
C MET A 107 9.52 3.04 -13.75
N TYR A 108 9.89 3.18 -12.48
CA TYR A 108 9.84 4.45 -11.76
C TYR A 108 11.22 4.86 -11.25
N ASP A 109 11.42 6.17 -11.08
CA ASP A 109 12.69 6.76 -10.62
C ASP A 109 12.80 6.89 -9.09
N PHE A 110 11.80 6.43 -8.33
CA PHE A 110 11.84 6.41 -6.87
C PHE A 110 12.98 5.51 -6.34
N CYS A 111 13.95 6.14 -5.69
CA CYS A 111 15.01 5.48 -4.93
C CYS A 111 14.83 5.72 -3.41
N PRO A 112 14.72 4.65 -2.60
CA PRO A 112 14.67 4.77 -1.14
C PRO A 112 15.90 5.47 -0.55
N LEU A 113 17.09 5.23 -1.11
CA LEU A 113 18.31 5.88 -0.61
C LEU A 113 18.25 7.41 -0.73
N ASP A 114 17.54 7.93 -1.73
CA ASP A 114 17.31 9.36 -1.88
C ASP A 114 16.30 9.87 -0.84
N LEU A 115 15.24 9.10 -0.55
CA LEU A 115 14.26 9.43 0.48
C LEU A 115 14.87 9.46 1.90
N TYR A 116 15.81 8.55 2.19
CA TYR A 116 16.50 8.46 3.48
C TYR A 116 17.82 9.24 3.52
N SER A 117 18.15 10.01 2.48
CA SER A 117 19.48 10.63 2.34
C SER A 117 19.79 11.76 3.33
N GLY A 118 18.76 12.34 3.96
CA GLY A 118 18.89 13.61 4.70
C GLY A 118 19.19 14.82 3.81
N ASN A 119 19.34 14.64 2.49
CA ASN A 119 19.53 15.72 1.54
C ASN A 119 18.17 16.13 0.96
N PHE A 120 17.72 17.34 1.26
CA PHE A 120 16.40 17.83 0.86
C PHE A 120 16.12 17.70 -0.64
N SER A 121 17.11 18.01 -1.49
CA SER A 121 16.95 17.93 -2.95
C SER A 121 16.69 16.48 -3.40
N ARG A 122 17.50 15.53 -2.90
CA ARG A 122 17.31 14.09 -3.17
C ARG A 122 15.97 13.58 -2.63
N MET A 123 15.61 13.96 -1.41
CA MET A 123 14.32 13.59 -0.81
C MET A 123 13.14 14.10 -1.64
N LYS A 124 13.19 15.37 -2.08
CA LYS A 124 12.18 15.98 -2.95
C LYS A 124 12.06 15.22 -4.27
N SER A 125 13.18 14.97 -4.96
CA SER A 125 13.19 14.21 -6.21
C SER A 125 12.61 12.81 -6.04
N SER A 126 12.91 12.14 -4.93
CA SER A 126 12.37 10.81 -4.60
C SER A 126 10.84 10.85 -4.43
N LEU A 127 10.31 11.85 -3.74
CA LEU A 127 8.85 12.06 -3.59
C LEU A 127 8.19 12.43 -4.93
N GLU A 128 8.82 13.30 -5.73
CA GLU A 128 8.33 13.66 -7.07
C GLU A 128 8.27 12.43 -7.99
N ALA A 129 9.23 11.51 -7.88
CA ALA A 129 9.22 10.27 -8.63
C ALA A 129 8.04 9.36 -8.21
N LEU A 130 7.72 9.28 -6.91
CA LEU A 130 6.51 8.59 -6.43
C LEU A 130 5.22 9.26 -6.91
N MET A 131 5.17 10.59 -6.95
CA MET A 131 4.00 11.32 -7.43
C MET A 131 3.77 11.10 -8.93
N LYS A 132 4.85 11.00 -9.72
CA LYS A 132 4.77 10.70 -11.17
C LYS A 132 4.36 9.25 -11.42
N VAL A 133 4.95 8.32 -10.66
CA VAL A 133 4.71 6.89 -10.82
C VAL A 133 4.66 6.19 -9.44
N PRO A 134 3.49 6.12 -8.81
CA PRO A 134 3.32 5.67 -7.42
C PRO A 134 3.35 4.16 -7.26
N HIS A 135 2.97 3.39 -8.28
CA HIS A 135 2.71 1.96 -8.19
C HIS A 135 1.92 1.58 -6.92
N ARG A 136 2.48 0.72 -6.05
CA ARG A 136 1.95 0.35 -4.74
C ARG A 136 2.71 1.03 -3.59
N ASN A 137 3.41 2.13 -3.88
CA ASN A 137 4.30 2.82 -2.96
C ASN A 137 3.75 4.16 -2.47
N LEU A 138 2.72 4.70 -3.12
CA LEU A 138 2.08 5.95 -2.73
C LEU A 138 0.55 5.83 -2.89
N ARG A 139 -0.20 6.30 -1.90
CA ARG A 139 -1.66 6.47 -1.95
C ARG A 139 -2.05 7.82 -1.36
N LEU A 140 -3.06 8.44 -1.94
CA LEU A 140 -3.61 9.71 -1.47
C LEU A 140 -5.06 9.52 -1.01
N PHE A 141 -5.37 10.04 0.17
CA PHE A 141 -6.71 10.00 0.74
C PHE A 141 -7.21 11.41 1.04
N THR A 142 -8.50 11.63 0.84
CA THR A 142 -9.23 12.83 1.28
C THR A 142 -10.41 12.41 2.14
N ASP A 143 -10.42 12.84 3.40
CA ASP A 143 -11.44 12.47 4.40
C ASP A 143 -11.66 10.94 4.49
N GLY A 144 -10.56 10.19 4.38
CA GLY A 144 -10.53 8.73 4.38
C GLY A 144 -11.00 8.04 3.11
N ASN A 145 -11.22 8.78 2.02
CA ASN A 145 -11.51 8.22 0.71
C ASN A 145 -10.26 8.22 -0.16
N LEU A 146 -9.94 7.08 -0.77
CA LEU A 146 -8.83 6.97 -1.72
C LEU A 146 -9.15 7.82 -2.96
N VAL A 147 -8.36 8.85 -3.22
CA VAL A 147 -8.57 9.78 -4.35
C VAL A 147 -7.75 9.39 -5.58
N GLY A 148 -6.67 8.63 -5.39
CA GLY A 148 -5.91 8.07 -6.50
C GLY A 148 -4.82 7.12 -6.04
N MET A 149 -4.75 5.95 -6.68
CA MET A 149 -3.45 5.44 -7.09
C MET A 149 -3.12 6.29 -8.32
N ILE A 150 -2.09 7.14 -8.30
CA ILE A 150 -1.63 7.87 -9.51
C ILE A 150 -1.02 6.86 -10.51
N SER A 151 -1.68 5.73 -10.80
CA SER A 151 -1.32 4.86 -11.91
C SER A 151 -1.38 5.71 -13.18
N SER A 152 -0.39 5.54 -14.04
CA SER A 152 -0.19 6.15 -15.35
C SER A 152 -1.33 5.92 -16.35
N ARG A 153 -2.57 6.26 -15.98
CA ARG A 153 -3.76 6.30 -16.84
C ARG A 153 -4.68 7.43 -16.37
N ASP A 154 -4.23 8.66 -16.59
CA ASP A 154 -5.16 9.77 -16.76
C ASP A 154 -5.73 9.74 -18.19
N SER A 155 -7.05 9.95 -18.29
CA SER A 155 -7.75 10.58 -19.43
C SER A 155 -8.05 9.78 -20.72
N MET A 156 -9.18 9.06 -20.77
CA MET A 156 -10.12 8.88 -21.92
C MET A 156 -11.16 7.83 -21.47
N HIS A 157 -12.45 8.09 -21.23
CA HIS A 157 -13.49 8.82 -21.96
C HIS A 157 -14.46 9.47 -20.94
N LYS A 158 -14.75 10.77 -21.03
CA LYS A 158 -15.80 11.44 -21.82
C LYS A 158 -17.25 11.06 -21.43
N VAL A 159 -17.90 12.08 -20.86
CA VAL A 159 -19.35 12.38 -20.74
C VAL A 159 -20.16 11.51 -19.78
#